data_AF-A0A5B9RGS0-F1
#
_entry.id   AF-A0A5B9RGS0-F1
#
_cell.length_a   1.000
_cell.length_b   1.000
_cell.length_c   1.000
_cell.angle_alpha   90.00
_cell.angle_beta   90.00
_cell.angle_gamma   90.00
#
_symmetry.space_group_name_H-M   'P 1'
#
loop_
_entity.id
_entity.type
_entity.pdbx_description
1 polymer ?
#
loop_
_entity_poly.entity_id
_entity_poly.type
_entity_poly.pdbx_seq_one_letter_code
_entity_poly.pdbx_strand_id
1 'polypeptide(L)'
;MTRVKRGTCARQRRKKLLHLNRSYSGVHSRLFRQAKQQRFKALTSSFVNRKKFQRETRGLWIQRIQCGLKSNLVYFKQNEEVNSLKYNMFIHNLKKKNILFNRKILAQMVLLDPKTFSQLLNYIRNGTS
;
A
#
# COMPACT_ATOMS: atom_id res chain seq x y z
N MET A 1 -39.83 -22.84 -35.65
CA MET A 1 -38.93 -22.46 -34.52
C MET A 1 -39.72 -22.47 -33.21
N THR A 2 -39.19 -23.06 -32.14
CA THR A 2 -39.88 -23.23 -30.83
C THR A 2 -39.61 -22.07 -29.88
N ARG A 3 -40.65 -21.52 -29.24
CA ARG A 3 -40.54 -20.41 -28.28
C ARG A 3 -40.09 -20.90 -26.90
N VAL A 4 -38.87 -20.55 -26.49
CA VAL A 4 -38.37 -20.84 -25.13
C VAL A 4 -38.68 -19.66 -24.18
N LYS A 5 -39.43 -19.92 -23.10
CA LYS A 5 -39.79 -18.90 -22.10
C LYS A 5 -38.62 -18.64 -21.13
N ARG A 6 -38.46 -17.38 -20.68
CA ARG A 6 -37.38 -16.97 -19.74
C ARG A 6 -37.54 -17.46 -18.28
N GLY A 7 -38.75 -17.88 -17.89
CA GLY A 7 -39.05 -18.60 -16.63
C GLY A 7 -38.31 -18.13 -15.37
N THR A 8 -37.82 -19.09 -14.58
CA THR A 8 -37.13 -18.90 -13.30
C THR A 8 -35.70 -18.39 -13.42
N CYS A 9 -35.06 -18.59 -14.59
CA CYS A 9 -33.68 -18.16 -14.86
C CYS A 9 -33.48 -16.66 -14.63
N ALA A 10 -34.45 -15.83 -15.02
CA ALA A 10 -34.40 -14.39 -14.78
C ALA A 10 -34.45 -14.04 -13.28
N ARG A 11 -35.25 -14.75 -12.48
CA ARG A 11 -35.35 -14.54 -11.03
C ARG A 11 -34.07 -14.95 -10.32
N GLN A 12 -33.50 -16.11 -10.67
CA GLN A 12 -32.25 -16.61 -10.12
C GLN A 12 -31.08 -15.65 -10.39
N ARG A 13 -30.95 -15.13 -11.61
CA ARG A 13 -29.93 -14.13 -11.97
C ARG A 13 -30.04 -12.86 -11.13
N ARG A 14 -31.26 -12.36 -10.90
CA ARG A 14 -31.49 -11.18 -10.05
C ARG A 14 -31.12 -11.45 -8.60
N LYS A 15 -31.54 -12.59 -8.03
CA LYS A 15 -31.20 -12.99 -6.65
C LYS A 15 -29.69 -13.12 -6.46
N LYS A 16 -28.96 -13.74 -7.40
CA LYS A 16 -27.48 -13.83 -7.35
C LYS A 16 -26.82 -12.45 -7.25
N LEU A 17 -27.31 -11.49 -8.04
CA LEU A 17 -26.76 -10.13 -8.03
C LEU A 17 -27.08 -9.40 -6.72
N LEU A 18 -28.31 -9.49 -6.21
CA LEU A 18 -28.68 -8.85 -4.95
C LEU A 18 -27.95 -9.48 -3.76
N HIS A 19 -27.72 -10.79 -3.78
CA HIS A 19 -26.95 -11.48 -2.74
C HIS A 19 -25.51 -10.98 -2.65
N LEU A 20 -24.84 -10.78 -3.79
CA LEU A 20 -23.51 -10.16 -3.84
C LEU A 20 -23.51 -8.72 -3.31
N ASN A 21 -24.64 -8.03 -3.44
CA ASN A 21 -24.80 -6.62 -3.07
C ASN A 21 -25.43 -6.41 -1.69
N ARG A 22 -25.60 -7.45 -0.87
CA ARG A 22 -26.34 -7.39 0.40
C ARG A 22 -25.83 -6.30 1.38
N SER A 23 -24.53 -6.02 1.34
CA SER A 23 -23.88 -5.07 2.25
C SER A 23 -23.95 -3.62 1.77
N TYR A 24 -24.46 -3.34 0.56
CA TYR A 24 -24.60 -1.97 0.09
C TYR A 24 -25.80 -1.27 0.74
N SER A 25 -25.66 0.04 0.98
CA SER A 25 -26.68 0.83 1.64
C SER A 25 -27.90 1.09 0.76
N GLY A 26 -29.08 1.08 1.40
CA GLY A 26 -30.35 1.51 0.83
C GLY A 26 -30.72 0.79 -0.48
N VAL A 27 -30.85 1.57 -1.54
CA VAL A 27 -31.42 1.12 -2.81
C VAL A 27 -30.45 0.24 -3.62
N HIS A 28 -29.15 0.32 -3.37
CA HIS A 28 -28.11 -0.47 -4.06
C HIS A 28 -28.07 -1.96 -3.66
N SER A 29 -28.68 -2.32 -2.53
CA SER A 29 -28.87 -3.72 -2.09
C SER A 29 -30.26 -4.27 -2.40
N ARG A 30 -31.25 -3.40 -2.69
CA ARG A 30 -32.66 -3.78 -2.89
C ARG A 30 -33.09 -3.80 -4.36
N LEU A 31 -32.77 -2.76 -5.12
CA LEU A 31 -33.24 -2.58 -6.50
C LEU A 31 -32.27 -3.17 -7.53
N PHE A 32 -32.72 -4.12 -8.35
CA PHE A 32 -31.85 -4.84 -9.28
C PHE A 32 -31.07 -3.92 -10.25
N ARG A 33 -31.72 -2.89 -10.81
CA ARG A 33 -31.08 -1.98 -11.78
C ARG A 33 -29.92 -1.21 -11.14
N GLN A 34 -30.16 -0.63 -9.97
CA GLN A 34 -29.16 0.15 -9.25
C GLN A 34 -28.08 -0.73 -8.63
N ALA A 35 -28.45 -1.92 -8.14
CA ALA A 35 -27.50 -2.93 -7.68
C ALA A 35 -26.55 -3.33 -8.81
N LYS A 36 -27.07 -3.53 -10.03
CA LYS A 36 -26.25 -3.86 -11.20
C LYS A 36 -25.25 -2.75 -11.52
N GLN A 37 -25.70 -1.49 -11.53
CA GLN A 37 -24.81 -0.33 -11.75
C GLN A 37 -23.73 -0.24 -10.67
N GLN A 38 -24.12 -0.38 -9.40
CA GLN A 38 -23.18 -0.33 -8.27
C GLN A 38 -22.14 -1.44 -8.35
N ARG A 39 -22.55 -2.65 -8.73
CA ARG A 39 -21.65 -3.78 -8.90
C ARG A 39 -20.58 -3.50 -9.96
N PHE A 40 -20.95 -2.93 -11.10
CA PHE A 40 -19.97 -2.58 -12.12
C PHE A 40 -18.97 -1.53 -11.62
N LYS A 41 -19.45 -0.47 -10.97
CA LYS A 41 -18.58 0.53 -10.34
C LYS A 41 -17.64 -0.08 -9.30
N ALA A 42 -18.14 -0.99 -8.47
CA ALA A 42 -17.32 -1.65 -7.46
C ALA A 42 -16.23 -2.54 -8.07
N LEU A 43 -16.54 -3.26 -9.16
CA LEU A 43 -15.57 -4.11 -9.85
C LEU A 43 -14.47 -3.28 -10.53
N THR A 44 -14.83 -2.18 -11.21
CA THR A 44 -13.85 -1.29 -11.82
C THR A 44 -12.95 -0.65 -10.76
N SER A 45 -13.54 -0.13 -9.68
CA SER A 45 -12.79 0.42 -8.55
C SER A 45 -11.90 -0.62 -7.89
N SER A 46 -12.35 -1.87 -7.70
CA SER A 46 -11.53 -2.94 -7.13
C SER A 46 -10.28 -3.22 -7.97
N PHE A 47 -10.45 -3.31 -9.29
CA PHE A 47 -9.32 -3.55 -10.20
C PHE A 47 -8.29 -2.42 -10.15
N VAL A 48 -8.74 -1.16 -10.20
CA VAL A 48 -7.87 0.01 -10.11
C VAL A 48 -7.19 0.08 -8.74
N ASN A 49 -7.95 -0.14 -7.66
CA ASN A 49 -7.45 -0.05 -6.29
C ASN A 49 -6.41 -1.12 -5.96
N ARG A 50 -6.45 -2.32 -6.57
CA ARG A 50 -5.37 -3.32 -6.41
C ARG A 50 -4.00 -2.77 -6.85
N LYS A 51 -3.97 -2.06 -7.98
CA LYS A 51 -2.75 -1.41 -8.48
C LYS A 51 -2.39 -0.18 -7.65
N LYS A 52 -3.39 0.58 -7.20
CA LYS A 52 -3.18 1.77 -6.35
C LYS A 52 -2.61 1.39 -4.98
N PHE A 53 -3.12 0.34 -4.35
CA PHE A 53 -2.67 -0.16 -3.05
C PHE A 53 -1.16 -0.43 -3.04
N GLN A 54 -0.61 -1.04 -4.10
CA GLN A 54 0.83 -1.28 -4.22
C GLN A 54 1.66 0.02 -4.20
N ARG A 55 1.13 1.11 -4.77
CA ARG A 55 1.77 2.43 -4.76
C ARG A 55 1.63 3.10 -3.39
N GLU A 56 0.45 3.03 -2.80
CA GLU A 56 0.15 3.58 -1.47
C GLU A 56 1.00 2.91 -0.39
N THR A 57 1.11 1.58 -0.40
CA THR A 57 1.98 0.85 0.54
C THR A 57 3.44 1.26 0.38
N ARG A 58 3.91 1.46 -0.85
CA ARG A 58 5.27 1.94 -1.11
C ARG A 58 5.47 3.36 -0.58
N GLY A 59 4.50 4.25 -0.79
CA GLY A 59 4.52 5.61 -0.24
C GLY A 59 4.62 5.59 1.29
N LEU A 60 3.83 4.75 1.95
CA LEU A 60 3.87 4.56 3.40
C LEU A 60 5.24 4.06 3.88
N TRP A 61 5.84 3.08 3.19
CA TRP A 61 7.17 2.60 3.55
C TRP A 61 8.23 3.69 3.42
N ILE A 62 8.17 4.52 2.39
CA ILE A 62 9.09 5.64 2.20
C ILE A 62 8.92 6.65 3.34
N GLN A 63 7.68 7.01 3.68
CA GLN A 63 7.39 7.92 4.79
C GLN A 63 7.92 7.38 6.12
N ARG A 64 7.71 6.08 6.41
CA ARG A 64 8.25 5.42 7.61
C ARG A 64 9.76 5.48 7.67
N ILE A 65 10.45 5.16 6.58
CA ILE A 65 11.91 5.25 6.50
C ILE A 65 12.37 6.70 6.68
N GLN A 66 11.71 7.66 6.03
CA GLN A 66 12.03 9.08 6.17
C GLN A 66 11.86 9.56 7.62
N CYS A 67 10.80 9.14 8.30
CA CYS A 67 10.60 9.42 9.72
C CYS A 67 11.67 8.74 10.60
N GLY A 68 12.03 7.48 10.32
CA GLY A 68 13.09 6.77 11.04
C GLY A 68 14.48 7.39 10.86
N LEU A 69 14.77 7.91 9.66
CA LEU A 69 15.97 8.71 9.42
C LEU A 69 15.92 10.01 10.23
N LYS A 70 14.77 10.70 10.25
CA LYS A 70 14.59 11.94 11.02
C LYS A 70 14.66 11.73 12.53
N SER A 71 14.09 10.65 13.08
CA SER A 71 14.12 10.39 14.53
C SER A 71 15.55 10.10 15.00
N ASN A 72 16.31 9.32 14.25
CA ASN A 72 17.73 9.09 14.54
C ASN A 72 18.56 10.38 14.46
N LEU A 73 18.14 11.37 13.65
CA LEU A 73 18.76 12.71 13.63
C LEU A 73 18.44 13.56 14.88
N VAL A 74 17.36 13.28 15.62
CA VAL A 74 16.98 14.05 16.83
C VAL A 74 17.79 13.64 18.06
N TYR A 75 18.27 12.39 18.15
CA TYR A 75 19.02 11.88 19.31
C TYR A 75 20.52 12.23 19.30
N PHE A 76 21.10 12.69 18.18
CA PHE A 76 22.53 13.04 18.04
C PHE A 76 22.79 14.56 18.02
N LYS A 77 21.93 15.34 18.69
CA LYS A 77 22.02 16.80 18.69
C LYS A 77 22.83 17.28 19.88
N GLN A 78 24.16 17.16 19.82
CA GLN A 78 24.98 18.02 20.69
C GLN A 78 26.25 18.58 20.07
N ASN A 79 27.05 17.87 19.27
CA ASN A 79 28.18 18.50 18.57
C ASN A 79 28.51 17.76 17.27
N GLU A 80 28.92 18.53 16.26
CA GLU A 80 29.53 18.13 14.97
C GLU A 80 28.59 17.64 13.85
N GLU A 81 28.41 18.55 12.88
CA GLU A 81 28.09 18.33 11.46
C GLU A 81 27.35 17.03 11.11
N VAL A 82 26.12 16.91 11.59
CA VAL A 82 25.25 15.80 11.19
C VAL A 82 24.72 16.08 9.80
N ASN A 83 25.47 15.65 8.79
CA ASN A 83 25.05 15.68 7.40
C ASN A 83 23.73 14.88 7.29
N SER A 84 22.60 15.61 7.29
CA SER A 84 21.26 15.03 7.41
C SER A 84 21.01 14.02 6.29
N LEU A 85 21.01 12.72 6.61
CA LEU A 85 20.75 11.68 5.62
C LEU A 85 19.29 11.73 5.19
N LYS A 86 19.03 12.45 4.09
CA LYS A 86 17.73 12.43 3.41
C LYS A 86 17.51 11.05 2.79
N TYR A 87 16.25 10.62 2.70
CA TYR A 87 15.87 9.32 2.13
C TYR A 87 16.52 9.03 0.75
N ASN A 88 16.60 10.04 -0.14
CA ASN A 88 17.24 9.88 -1.45
C ASN A 88 18.73 9.52 -1.34
N MET A 89 19.47 10.20 -0.46
CA MET A 89 20.90 9.92 -0.21
C MET A 89 21.09 8.56 0.45
N PHE A 90 20.21 8.19 1.40
CA PHE A 90 20.22 6.88 2.03
C PHE A 90 20.05 5.74 1.02
N ILE A 91 19.05 5.83 0.14
CA ILE A 91 18.82 4.83 -0.92
C ILE A 91 19.98 4.80 -1.93
N HIS A 92 20.55 5.96 -2.27
CA HIS A 92 21.73 6.04 -3.13
C HIS A 92 22.93 5.32 -2.52
N ASN A 93 23.21 5.57 -1.25
CA ASN A 93 24.34 4.95 -0.57
C ASN A 93 24.13 3.45 -0.34
N LEU A 94 22.89 3.00 -0.09
CA LEU A 94 22.55 1.58 -0.06
C LEU A 94 22.88 0.90 -1.40
N LYS A 95 22.53 1.54 -2.51
CA LYS A 95 22.87 1.04 -3.86
C LYS A 95 24.37 1.02 -4.09
N LYS A 96 25.09 2.08 -3.72
CA LYS A 96 26.56 2.14 -3.84
C LYS A 96 27.24 1.00 -3.09
N LYS A 97 26.72 0.63 -1.92
CA LYS A 97 27.24 -0.50 -1.11
C LYS A 97 26.67 -1.86 -1.52
N ASN A 98 25.97 -1.96 -2.64
CA ASN A 98 25.33 -3.18 -3.15
C ASN A 98 24.37 -3.88 -2.15
N ILE A 99 23.76 -3.10 -1.24
CA ILE A 99 22.78 -3.63 -0.29
C ILE A 99 21.39 -3.58 -0.92
N LEU A 100 20.86 -4.74 -1.30
CA LEU A 100 19.61 -4.89 -2.05
C LEU A 100 18.37 -5.04 -1.13
N PHE A 101 18.22 -4.17 -0.13
CA PHE A 101 17.04 -4.23 0.74
C PHE A 101 15.78 -3.65 0.08
N ASN A 102 14.68 -4.38 0.23
CA ASN A 102 13.36 -3.87 -0.11
C ASN A 102 12.89 -2.83 0.93
N ARG A 103 12.17 -1.80 0.47
CA ARG A 103 11.58 -0.74 1.31
C ARG A 103 10.61 -1.29 2.35
N LYS A 104 9.91 -2.39 2.04
CA LYS A 104 9.07 -3.10 3.01
C LYS A 104 9.87 -3.52 4.24
N ILE A 105 11.02 -4.18 4.01
CA ILE A 105 11.89 -4.69 5.07
C ILE A 105 12.52 -3.53 5.84
N LEU A 106 13.03 -2.50 5.14
CA LEU A 106 13.58 -1.31 5.78
C LEU A 106 12.55 -0.59 6.67
N ALA A 107 11.33 -0.40 6.18
CA ALA A 107 10.26 0.24 6.96
C ALA A 107 9.84 -0.59 8.17
N GLN A 108 9.91 -1.93 8.08
CA GLN A 108 9.62 -2.82 9.19
C GLN A 108 10.75 -2.83 10.22
N MET A 109 12.01 -2.81 9.78
CA MET A 109 13.19 -2.71 10.62
C MET A 109 13.16 -1.43 11.47
N VAL A 110 12.81 -0.29 10.87
CA VAL A 110 12.64 0.99 11.59
C VAL A 110 11.65 0.88 12.76
N LEU A 111 10.59 0.08 12.62
CA LEU A 111 9.55 -0.05 13.64
C LEU A 111 9.87 -1.11 14.70
N LEU A 112 10.33 -2.28 14.28
CA LEU A 112 10.52 -3.43 15.16
C LEU A 112 11.89 -3.46 15.81
N ASP A 113 12.92 -2.99 15.11
CA ASP A 113 14.30 -3.06 15.55
C ASP A 113 15.08 -1.80 15.17
N PRO A 114 14.89 -0.70 15.93
CA PRO A 114 15.58 0.54 15.67
C PRO A 114 17.09 0.43 15.89
N LYS A 115 17.58 -0.52 16.69
CA LYS A 115 19.01 -0.69 16.98
C LYS A 115 19.77 -1.16 15.74
N THR A 116 19.28 -2.18 15.06
CA THR A 116 19.89 -2.67 13.81
C THR A 116 19.78 -1.64 12.69
N PHE A 117 18.67 -0.89 12.63
CA PHE A 117 18.55 0.22 11.69
C PHE A 117 19.63 1.29 11.91
N SER A 118 19.94 1.66 13.16
CA SER A 118 21.01 2.60 13.47
C SER A 118 22.40 2.07 13.13
N GLN A 119 22.67 0.78 13.36
CA GLN A 119 23.91 0.14 12.93
C GLN A 119 24.06 0.17 11.39
N LEU A 120 22.97 -0.10 10.67
CA LEU A 120 22.95 0.00 9.21
C LEU A 120 23.25 1.43 8.75
N LEU A 121 22.71 2.45 9.41
CA LEU A 121 23.00 3.86 9.10
C LEU A 121 24.47 4.20 9.32
N ASN A 122 25.06 3.77 10.44
CA ASN A 122 26.47 3.98 10.73
C ASN A 122 27.35 3.29 9.69
N TYR A 123 27.04 2.03 9.36
CA TYR A 123 27.73 1.31 8.29
C TYR A 123 27.67 2.08 6.97
N ILE A 124 26.51 2.64 6.60
CA ILE A 124 26.34 3.41 5.37
C ILE A 124 27.14 4.72 5.39
N ARG A 125 27.19 5.43 6.53
CA ARG A 125 27.93 6.70 6.70
C ARG A 125 29.44 6.50 6.54
N ASN A 126 29.98 5.42 7.08
CA ASN A 126 31.43 5.20 7.17
C ASN A 126 32.10 4.77 5.84
N GLY A 127 31.37 4.67 4.73
CA GLY A 127 31.93 4.27 3.43
C GLY A 127 32.05 5.39 2.40
N THR A 128 32.18 6.64 2.83
CA THR A 128 32.58 7.74 1.95
C THR A 128 34.10 7.74 1.80
N SER A 129 34.61 6.83 0.96
CA SER A 129 35.95 6.91 0.37
C SER A 129 35.80 6.78 -1.13
#